data_AF-A0A820DH77-F1
#
_entry.id   AF-A0A820DH77-F1
#
_cell.length_a   1.000
_cell.length_b   1.000
_cell.length_c   1.000
_cell.angle_alpha   90.00
_cell.angle_beta   90.00
_cell.angle_gamma   90.00
#
_symmetry.space_group_name_H-M   'P 1'
#
loop_
_entity.id
_entity.type
_entity.pdbx_description
1 polymer ?
#
loop_
_entity_poly.entity_id
_entity_poly.type
_entity_poly.pdbx_seq_one_letter_code
_entity_poly.pdbx_strand_id
1 'polypeptide(L)'
;MAVSLFIVISWFVCILTCYYVIRPISIKLVRFILTSFLCILLSYITCQNLPRFDSLGTFTVAICWLISIRLISLTSFSTTTLLTFQTFLLKTLWVCFPISPRKTAQNQWPIIFSIILIIIKLLINHWIYRWMTKCEMGVSYKGIFMFYLLLITISYVIEIEMVFVRILTLDKYTLESFTNFPIFSTSLREFWGRRYN
;
A
#
# COMPACT_ATOMS: atom_id res chain seq x y z
N MET A 1 10.78 18.69 -3.87
CA MET A 1 11.59 17.48 -3.55
C MET A 1 12.09 17.44 -2.11
N ALA A 2 12.64 18.51 -1.54
CA ALA A 2 13.14 18.46 -0.14
C ALA A 2 12.04 18.14 0.89
N VAL A 3 10.85 18.73 0.74
CA VAL A 3 9.70 18.52 1.64
C VAL A 3 9.18 17.07 1.58
N SER A 4 9.09 16.49 0.38
CA SER A 4 8.63 15.11 0.20
C SER A 4 9.62 14.09 0.79
N LEU A 5 10.92 14.35 0.69
CA LEU A 5 11.95 13.52 1.30
C LEU A 5 11.86 13.56 2.84
N PHE A 6 11.67 14.76 3.40
CA PHE A 6 11.54 14.94 4.85
C PHE A 6 10.35 14.15 5.41
N ILE A 7 9.19 14.21 4.76
CA ILE A 7 8.00 13.43 5.16
C ILE A 7 8.31 11.93 5.18
N VAL A 8 8.93 11.40 4.13
CA VAL A 8 9.28 9.98 4.05
C VAL A 8 10.27 9.59 5.16
N ILE A 9 11.27 10.43 5.44
CA ILE A 9 12.21 10.19 6.54
C ILE A 9 11.48 10.18 7.89
N SER A 10 10.56 11.12 8.14
CA SER A 10 9.75 11.14 9.36
C SER A 10 8.93 9.87 9.53
N TRP A 11 8.36 9.33 8.44
CA TRP A 11 7.62 8.07 8.46
C TRP A 11 8.52 6.89 8.85
N PHE A 12 9.71 6.79 8.25
CA PHE A 12 10.68 5.74 8.60
C PHE A 12 11.11 5.84 10.07
N VAL A 13 11.45 7.04 10.55
CA VAL A 13 11.83 7.26 11.95
C VAL A 13 10.68 6.88 12.90
N CYS A 14 9.43 7.21 12.56
CA CYS A 14 8.26 6.84 13.35
C CYS A 14 8.10 5.32 13.44
N ILE A 15 8.19 4.59 12.31
CA ILE A 15 8.09 3.13 12.28
C ILE A 15 9.21 2.47 13.10
N LEU A 16 10.44 2.96 12.97
CA LEU A 16 11.59 2.45 13.72
C LEU A 16 11.44 2.69 15.22
N THR A 17 11.00 3.89 15.61
CA THR A 17 10.78 4.25 17.03
C THR A 17 9.67 3.39 17.64
N CYS A 18 8.58 3.17 16.91
CA CYS A 18 7.51 2.28 17.34
C CYS A 18 8.01 0.85 17.59
N TYR A 19 8.87 0.32 16.72
CA TYR A 19 9.37 -1.05 16.84
C TYR A 19 10.46 -1.21 17.92
N TYR A 20 11.48 -0.35 17.92
CA TYR A 20 12.66 -0.52 18.78
C TYR A 20 12.52 0.11 20.16
N VAL A 21 11.75 1.19 20.31
CA VAL A 21 11.66 1.95 21.57
C VAL A 21 10.35 1.68 22.29
N ILE A 22 9.22 1.77 21.59
CA ILE A 22 7.90 1.72 22.24
C ILE A 22 7.45 0.28 22.50
N ARG A 23 7.60 -0.61 21.51
CA ARG A 23 7.11 -1.99 21.61
C ARG A 23 7.70 -2.80 22.79
N PRO A 24 8.99 -2.66 23.17
CA PRO A 24 9.55 -3.39 24.32
C PRO A 24 8.94 -3.01 25.67
N ILE A 25 8.25 -1.89 25.78
CA ILE A 25 7.65 -1.44 27.03
C ILE A 25 6.54 -2.42 27.44
N SER A 26 6.60 -2.93 28.68
CA SER A 26 5.65 -3.91 29.20
C SER A 26 4.25 -3.34 29.44
N ILE A 27 4.16 -2.05 29.78
CA ILE A 27 2.91 -1.39 30.16
C ILE A 27 2.13 -0.97 28.91
N LYS A 28 0.98 -1.61 28.66
CA LYS A 28 0.13 -1.35 27.48
C LYS A 28 -0.31 0.11 27.36
N LEU A 29 -0.69 0.73 28.47
CA LEU A 29 -1.16 2.12 28.50
C LEU A 29 -0.07 3.11 28.11
N VAL A 30 1.17 2.89 28.59
CA VAL A 30 2.33 3.71 28.23
C VAL A 30 2.63 3.58 26.73
N ARG A 31 2.58 2.35 26.18
CA ARG A 31 2.74 2.15 24.72
C ARG A 31 1.69 2.90 23.91
N PHE A 32 0.45 2.87 24.34
CA PHE A 32 -0.65 3.55 23.66
C PHE A 32 -0.45 5.07 23.64
N ILE A 33 -0.09 5.67 24.78
CA ILE A 33 0.16 7.12 24.89
C ILE A 33 1.35 7.52 24.01
N LEU A 34 2.48 6.82 24.12
CA LEU A 34 3.68 7.13 23.34
C LEU A 34 3.46 6.96 21.83
N THR A 35 2.76 5.89 21.42
CA THR A 35 2.46 5.67 19.99
C THR A 35 1.49 6.73 19.48
N SER A 36 0.45 7.06 20.26
CA SER A 36 -0.52 8.10 19.88
C SER A 36 0.15 9.46 19.73
N PHE A 37 1.06 9.82 20.64
CA PHE A 37 1.84 11.05 20.54
C PHE A 37 2.69 11.11 19.26
N LEU A 38 3.41 10.03 18.94
CA LEU A 38 4.18 9.95 17.69
C LEU A 38 3.29 10.03 16.45
N CYS A 39 2.14 9.38 16.45
CA CYS A 39 1.19 9.43 15.34
C CYS A 39 0.58 10.82 15.14
N ILE A 40 0.30 11.55 16.23
CA ILE A 40 -0.15 12.95 16.18
C ILE A 40 0.95 13.84 15.58
N LEU A 41 2.19 13.68 16.03
CA LEU A 41 3.34 14.42 15.51
C LEU A 41 3.56 14.13 14.01
N LEU A 42 3.48 12.86 13.62
CA LEU A 42 3.60 12.43 12.22
C LEU A 42 2.50 13.04 11.34
N SER A 43 1.26 13.04 11.84
CA SER A 43 0.12 13.65 11.16
C SER A 43 0.29 15.16 11.03
N TYR A 44 0.77 15.84 12.09
CA TYR A 44 1.07 17.26 12.06
C TYR A 44 2.12 17.60 11.00
N ILE A 45 3.24 16.88 10.97
CA ILE A 45 4.31 17.06 9.98
C ILE A 45 3.80 16.81 8.55
N THR A 46 3.03 15.74 8.37
CA THR A 46 2.50 15.38 7.04
C THR A 46 1.49 16.42 6.56
N CYS A 47 0.67 16.97 7.46
CA CYS A 47 -0.36 17.95 7.14
C CYS A 47 0.14 19.39 6.96
N GLN A 48 1.29 19.76 7.54
CA GLN A 48 1.78 21.14 7.58
C GLN A 48 2.01 21.76 6.19
N ASN A 49 2.35 20.94 5.20
CA ASN A 49 2.76 21.40 3.88
C ASN A 49 1.84 20.91 2.76
N LEU A 50 0.61 20.46 3.03
CA LEU A 50 -0.30 20.08 1.94
C LEU A 50 -0.66 21.34 1.13
N PRO A 51 -0.19 21.45 -0.13
CA PRO A 51 -0.71 22.47 -1.01
C PRO A 51 -2.13 22.05 -1.38
N ARG A 52 -3.10 22.95 -1.10
CA ARG A 52 -4.42 23.03 -1.73
C ARG A 52 -4.99 21.69 -2.26
N PHE A 53 -5.50 20.80 -1.40
CA PHE A 53 -6.36 19.66 -1.78
C PHE A 53 -5.96 18.89 -3.07
N ASP A 54 -4.67 18.82 -3.40
CA ASP A 54 -4.22 18.04 -4.55
C ASP A 54 -4.47 16.56 -4.25
N SER A 55 -4.89 15.80 -5.27
CA SER A 55 -5.20 14.37 -5.16
C SER A 55 -4.06 13.53 -4.56
N LEU A 56 -2.82 13.95 -4.78
CA LEU A 56 -1.63 13.33 -4.20
C LEU A 56 -1.49 13.65 -2.70
N GLY A 57 -1.84 14.87 -2.29
CA GLY A 57 -1.86 15.27 -0.88
C GLY A 57 -2.90 14.51 -0.09
N THR A 58 -4.14 14.43 -0.59
CA THR A 58 -5.22 13.68 0.06
C THR A 58 -4.87 12.19 0.21
N PHE A 59 -4.25 11.59 -0.80
CA PHE A 59 -3.74 10.22 -0.73
C PHE A 59 -2.63 10.06 0.32
N THR A 60 -1.69 11.00 0.40
CA THR A 60 -0.59 10.99 1.38
C THR A 60 -1.12 11.06 2.82
N VAL A 61 -2.12 11.92 3.07
CA VAL A 61 -2.79 12.03 4.38
C VAL A 61 -3.55 10.75 4.71
N ALA A 62 -4.26 10.17 3.74
CA ALA A 62 -4.97 8.91 3.94
C ALA A 62 -4.01 7.76 4.32
N ILE A 63 -2.88 7.63 3.63
CA ILE A 63 -1.87 6.63 3.99
C ILE A 63 -1.27 6.93 5.38
N CYS A 64 -0.93 8.19 5.69
CA CYS A 64 -0.40 8.58 7.00
C CYS A 64 -1.35 8.15 8.13
N TRP A 65 -2.64 8.38 7.93
CA TRP A 65 -3.68 8.03 8.89
C TRP A 65 -3.80 6.51 9.08
N LEU A 66 -3.81 5.75 7.99
CA LEU A 66 -3.91 4.29 8.05
C LEU A 66 -2.66 3.64 8.68
N ILE A 67 -1.45 4.14 8.36
CA ILE A 67 -0.21 3.71 9.03
C ILE A 67 -0.28 4.00 10.52
N SER A 68 -0.77 5.18 10.91
CA SER A 68 -0.91 5.57 12.32
C SER A 68 -1.83 4.64 13.10
N ILE A 69 -2.99 4.29 12.55
CA ILE A 69 -3.91 3.30 13.14
C ILE A 69 -3.21 1.95 13.30
N ARG A 70 -2.46 1.52 12.29
CA ARG A 70 -1.79 0.21 12.32
C ARG A 70 -0.63 0.18 13.31
N LEU A 71 0.14 1.27 13.44
CA LEU A 71 1.18 1.39 14.45
C LEU A 71 0.58 1.28 15.85
N ILE A 72 -0.50 2.01 16.15
CA ILE A 72 -1.20 1.92 17.43
C ILE A 72 -1.69 0.50 17.69
N SER A 73 -2.29 -0.14 16.69
CA SER A 73 -2.73 -1.55 16.77
C SER A 73 -1.59 -2.50 17.13
N LEU A 74 -0.46 -2.40 16.41
CA LEU A 74 0.68 -3.32 16.55
C LEU A 74 1.49 -3.07 17.83
N THR A 75 1.59 -1.84 18.32
CA THR A 75 2.33 -1.53 19.55
C THR A 75 1.47 -1.74 20.79
N SER A 76 0.19 -1.36 20.76
CA SER A 76 -0.65 -1.28 21.96
C SER A 76 -1.44 -2.56 22.20
N PHE A 77 -2.06 -3.10 21.15
CA PHE A 77 -3.02 -4.21 21.24
C PHE A 77 -2.44 -5.57 20.85
N SER A 78 -1.28 -5.60 20.19
CA SER A 78 -0.64 -6.87 19.85
C SER A 78 -0.23 -7.64 21.11
N THR A 79 -0.74 -8.86 21.23
CA THR A 79 -0.39 -9.84 22.26
C THR A 79 0.88 -10.64 21.90
N THR A 80 1.38 -10.50 20.67
CA THR A 80 2.55 -11.26 20.19
C THR A 80 3.85 -10.56 20.57
N THR A 81 4.50 -11.08 21.61
CA THR A 81 5.80 -10.62 22.11
C THR A 81 6.95 -10.87 21.12
N LEU A 82 6.84 -11.90 20.26
CA LEU A 82 7.93 -12.36 19.36
C LEU A 82 7.72 -12.02 17.87
N LEU A 83 7.18 -10.84 17.57
CA LEU A 83 7.10 -10.34 16.20
C LEU A 83 8.49 -9.86 15.75
N THR A 84 9.02 -10.40 14.66
CA THR A 84 10.29 -9.95 14.05
C THR A 84 10.12 -8.60 13.35
N PHE A 85 11.21 -7.87 13.11
CA PHE A 85 11.13 -6.57 12.41
C PHE A 85 10.54 -6.72 11.01
N GLN A 86 10.92 -7.78 10.29
CA GLN A 86 10.37 -8.10 8.97
C GLN A 86 8.85 -8.29 9.02
N THR A 87 8.34 -9.05 10.00
CA THR A 87 6.89 -9.26 10.13
C THR A 87 6.18 -8.00 10.60
N PHE A 88 6.82 -7.14 11.38
CA PHE A 88 6.27 -5.86 11.82
C PHE A 88 6.14 -4.89 10.64
N LEU A 89 7.19 -4.80 9.83
CA LEU A 89 7.23 -3.95 8.64
C LEU A 89 6.20 -4.42 7.60
N LEU A 90 6.08 -5.72 7.36
CA LEU A 90 5.04 -6.28 6.49
C LEU A 90 3.62 -5.98 7.02
N LYS A 91 3.37 -6.10 8.34
CA LYS A 91 2.07 -5.80 8.93
C LYS A 91 1.72 -4.31 8.93
N THR A 92 2.72 -3.43 8.98
CA THR A 92 2.55 -1.97 8.87
C THR A 92 2.34 -1.54 7.42
N LEU A 93 3.14 -2.08 6.50
CA LEU A 93 3.02 -1.84 5.05
C LEU A 93 1.81 -2.54 4.43
N TRP A 94 1.14 -3.43 5.16
CA TRP A 94 -0.09 -4.09 4.72
C TRP A 94 -1.17 -3.10 4.27
N VAL A 95 -1.17 -1.89 4.83
CA VAL A 95 -2.03 -0.78 4.45
C VAL A 95 -1.77 -0.31 3.01
N CYS A 96 -0.51 -0.30 2.58
CA CYS A 96 -0.10 0.11 1.24
C CYS A 96 -0.21 -1.07 0.25
N PHE A 97 0.07 -2.28 0.74
CA PHE A 97 -0.01 -3.52 -0.02
C PHE A 97 -0.80 -4.52 0.82
N PRO A 98 -2.10 -4.75 0.57
CA PRO A 98 -2.87 -5.73 1.33
C PRO A 98 -2.33 -7.11 1.00
N ILE A 99 -1.47 -7.63 1.87
CA ILE A 99 -0.74 -8.87 1.70
C ILE A 99 -1.35 -9.94 2.60
N SER A 100 -1.86 -11.04 2.05
CA SER A 100 -2.41 -12.15 2.82
C SER A 100 -1.42 -13.33 2.89
N PRO A 101 -1.32 -14.03 4.04
CA PRO A 101 -0.55 -15.26 4.12
C PRO A 101 -1.17 -16.29 3.18
N ARG A 102 -0.31 -17.00 2.44
CA ARG A 102 -0.75 -17.92 1.40
C ARG A 102 -1.61 -19.06 1.99
N LYS A 103 -2.92 -19.05 1.73
CA LYS A 103 -3.83 -20.13 2.09
C LYS A 103 -3.94 -21.09 0.89
N THR A 104 -3.32 -22.27 1.04
CA THR A 104 -3.35 -23.47 0.17
C THR A 104 -3.01 -23.32 -1.32
N ALA A 105 -2.08 -24.15 -1.79
CA ALA A 105 -1.47 -24.16 -3.13
C ALA A 105 -2.40 -24.59 -4.29
N GLN A 106 -3.65 -24.92 -4.02
CA GLN A 106 -4.47 -25.74 -4.92
C GLN A 106 -5.09 -24.99 -6.11
N ASN A 107 -5.02 -23.65 -6.14
CA ASN A 107 -5.68 -22.83 -7.16
C ASN A 107 -4.81 -21.67 -7.69
N GLN A 108 -3.48 -21.80 -7.66
CA GLN A 108 -2.60 -20.67 -8.00
C GLN A 108 -1.61 -20.96 -9.12
N TRP A 109 -1.53 -20.01 -10.05
CA TRP A 109 -0.56 -19.99 -11.13
C TRP A 109 0.84 -19.65 -10.62
N PRO A 110 1.90 -20.31 -11.13
CA PRO A 110 3.28 -20.08 -10.71
C PRO A 110 3.74 -18.64 -10.96
N ILE A 111 4.73 -18.15 -10.22
CA ILE A 111 5.33 -16.81 -10.42
C ILE A 111 5.74 -16.59 -11.89
N ILE A 112 6.24 -17.66 -12.54
CA ILE A 112 6.60 -17.66 -13.96
C ILE A 112 5.41 -17.27 -14.85
N PHE A 113 4.20 -17.74 -14.53
CA PHE A 113 2.99 -17.37 -15.27
C PHE A 113 2.66 -15.87 -15.11
N SER A 114 2.83 -15.32 -13.90
CA SER A 114 2.67 -13.87 -13.68
C SER A 114 3.70 -13.05 -14.46
N ILE A 115 4.95 -13.51 -14.53
CA ILE A 115 6.01 -12.85 -15.34
C ILE A 115 5.66 -12.90 -16.83
N ILE A 116 5.21 -14.06 -17.32
CA ILE A 116 4.77 -14.21 -18.73
C ILE A 116 3.58 -13.28 -19.02
N LEU A 117 2.61 -13.16 -18.12
CA LEU A 117 1.48 -12.24 -18.24
C LEU A 117 1.93 -10.78 -18.37
N ILE A 118 2.89 -10.36 -17.55
CA ILE A 118 3.48 -9.01 -17.62
C ILE A 118 4.12 -8.78 -18.99
N ILE A 119 4.90 -9.74 -19.49
CA ILE A 119 5.56 -9.63 -20.80
C ILE A 119 4.53 -9.56 -21.93
N ILE A 120 3.51 -10.42 -21.92
CA ILE A 120 2.43 -10.41 -22.92
C ILE A 120 1.71 -9.07 -22.90
N LYS A 121 1.39 -8.56 -21.71
CA LYS A 121 0.80 -7.23 -21.56
C LYS A 121 1.72 -6.13 -22.08
N LEU A 122 3.05 -6.25 -21.96
CA LEU A 122 4.02 -5.25 -22.48
C LEU A 122 3.95 -5.17 -23.99
N LEU A 123 3.89 -6.33 -24.63
CA LEU A 123 3.74 -6.44 -26.06
C LEU A 123 2.38 -5.91 -26.53
N ILE A 124 1.28 -6.28 -25.86
CA ILE A 124 -0.07 -5.81 -26.20
C ILE A 124 -0.18 -4.29 -26.00
N ASN A 125 0.32 -3.75 -24.88
CA ASN A 125 0.30 -2.33 -24.60
C ASN A 125 1.11 -1.55 -25.65
N HIS A 126 2.31 -2.02 -25.99
CA HIS A 126 3.11 -1.41 -27.04
C HIS A 126 2.40 -1.44 -28.40
N TRP A 127 1.75 -2.56 -28.73
CA TRP A 127 0.97 -2.70 -29.96
C TRP A 127 -0.23 -1.76 -30.00
N ILE A 128 -1.03 -1.68 -28.93
CA ILE A 128 -2.21 -0.80 -28.87
C ILE A 128 -1.77 0.66 -28.85
N TYR A 129 -0.68 1.01 -28.14
CA TYR A 129 -0.09 2.35 -28.21
C TYR A 129 0.24 2.73 -29.67
N ARG A 130 0.93 1.87 -30.41
CA ARG A 130 1.24 2.12 -31.83
C ARG A 130 -0.01 2.19 -32.70
N TRP A 131 -0.99 1.31 -32.48
CA TRP A 131 -2.24 1.31 -33.21
C TRP A 131 -3.01 2.62 -32.98
N MET A 132 -3.12 3.04 -31.72
CA MET A 132 -3.73 4.30 -31.35
C MET A 132 -3.02 5.47 -32.03
N THR A 133 -1.69 5.57 -31.99
CA THR A 133 -0.96 6.69 -32.65
C THR A 133 -1.20 6.80 -34.16
N LYS A 134 -1.74 5.75 -34.79
CA LYS A 134 -2.09 5.71 -36.21
C LYS A 134 -3.59 5.94 -36.49
N CYS A 135 -4.46 5.93 -35.49
CA CYS A 135 -5.88 6.21 -35.67
C CYS A 135 -6.10 7.71 -35.95
N GLU A 136 -6.90 8.01 -36.97
CA GLU A 136 -7.24 9.38 -37.36
C GLU A 136 -7.99 10.14 -36.23
N MET A 137 -7.64 11.41 -36.07
CA MET A 137 -8.01 12.23 -34.93
C MET A 137 -9.48 12.67 -34.97
N GLY A 138 -10.34 11.95 -34.24
CA GLY A 138 -11.64 12.45 -33.80
C GLY A 138 -11.56 13.15 -32.43
N VAL A 139 -12.48 14.08 -32.16
CA VAL A 139 -12.48 14.99 -30.98
C VAL A 139 -12.57 14.24 -29.62
N SER A 140 -13.05 12.99 -29.57
CA SER A 140 -13.11 12.17 -28.33
C SER A 140 -11.86 11.31 -28.08
N TYR A 141 -10.90 11.30 -29.01
CA TYR A 141 -9.73 10.41 -28.97
C TYR A 141 -8.83 10.66 -27.76
N LYS A 142 -8.64 11.93 -27.34
CA LYS A 142 -7.81 12.28 -26.18
C LYS A 142 -8.37 11.73 -24.86
N GLY A 143 -9.70 11.75 -24.68
CA GLY A 143 -10.34 11.24 -23.47
C GLY A 143 -10.25 9.72 -23.38
N ILE A 144 -10.51 9.03 -24.50
CA ILE A 144 -10.40 7.57 -24.60
C ILE A 144 -8.95 7.12 -24.42
N PHE A 145 -7.98 7.84 -25.01
CA PHE A 145 -6.56 7.58 -24.85
C PHE A 145 -6.10 7.72 -23.39
N MET A 146 -6.47 8.80 -22.71
CA MET A 146 -6.14 9.01 -21.29
C MET A 146 -6.75 7.94 -20.39
N PHE A 147 -8.00 7.54 -20.64
CA PHE A 147 -8.67 6.49 -19.89
C PHE A 147 -8.03 5.11 -20.12
N TYR A 148 -7.68 4.80 -21.37
CA TYR A 148 -6.98 3.57 -21.73
C TYR A 148 -5.59 3.51 -21.08
N LEU A 149 -4.82 4.61 -21.14
CA LEU A 149 -3.49 4.72 -20.53
C LEU A 149 -3.57 4.60 -19.00
N LEU A 150 -4.60 5.16 -18.37
CA LEU A 150 -4.87 5.00 -16.95
C LEU A 150 -5.18 3.53 -16.58
N LEU A 151 -6.07 2.87 -17.32
CA LEU A 151 -6.44 1.46 -17.07
C LEU A 151 -5.24 0.52 -17.20
N ILE A 152 -4.42 0.74 -18.23
CA ILE A 152 -3.16 0.00 -18.39
C ILE A 152 -2.26 0.25 -17.19
N THR A 153 -1.98 1.52 -16.88
CA THR A 153 -1.03 1.88 -15.83
C THR A 153 -1.43 1.25 -14.50
N ILE A 154 -2.71 1.30 -14.14
CA ILE A 154 -3.24 0.64 -12.94
C ILE A 154 -3.04 -0.87 -13.01
N SER A 155 -3.42 -1.52 -14.12
CA SER A 155 -3.27 -2.98 -14.27
C SER A 155 -1.81 -3.45 -14.16
N TYR A 156 -0.88 -2.63 -14.63
CA TYR A 156 0.55 -2.89 -14.59
C TYR A 156 1.15 -2.73 -13.21
N VAL A 157 0.81 -1.62 -12.54
CA VAL A 157 1.30 -1.35 -11.19
C VAL A 157 0.89 -2.50 -10.28
N ILE A 158 -0.36 -2.97 -10.36
CA ILE A 158 -0.85 -4.09 -9.54
C ILE A 158 -0.08 -5.39 -9.81
N GLU A 159 0.26 -5.70 -11.06
CA GLU A 159 1.03 -6.91 -11.39
C GLU A 159 2.48 -6.83 -10.96
N ILE A 160 3.11 -5.66 -11.12
CA ILE A 160 4.45 -5.39 -10.62
C ILE A 160 4.47 -5.52 -9.10
N GLU A 161 3.48 -4.94 -8.40
CA GLU A 161 3.32 -5.06 -6.95
C GLU A 161 3.11 -6.51 -6.52
N MET A 162 2.29 -7.29 -7.24
CA MET A 162 2.10 -8.71 -6.98
C MET A 162 3.40 -9.51 -7.07
N VAL A 163 4.20 -9.27 -8.12
CA VAL A 163 5.49 -9.94 -8.30
C VAL A 163 6.50 -9.48 -7.25
N PHE A 164 6.54 -8.18 -6.97
CA PHE A 164 7.43 -7.58 -5.99
C PHE A 164 7.18 -8.13 -4.58
N VAL A 165 5.90 -8.21 -4.17
CA VAL A 165 5.49 -8.83 -2.90
C VAL A 165 5.92 -10.29 -2.85
N ARG A 166 5.71 -11.06 -3.92
CA ARG A 166 6.09 -12.48 -3.95
C ARG A 166 7.60 -12.68 -3.87
N ILE A 167 8.39 -11.85 -4.57
CA ILE A 167 9.86 -11.90 -4.51
C ILE A 167 10.35 -11.54 -3.11
N LEU A 168 9.92 -10.41 -2.56
CA LEU A 168 10.35 -9.94 -1.24
C LEU A 168 9.97 -10.92 -0.12
N THR A 169 8.82 -11.57 -0.25
CA THR A 169 8.33 -12.49 0.78
C THR A 169 8.72 -13.95 0.56
N LEU A 170 9.55 -14.24 -0.46
CA LEU A 170 9.93 -15.60 -0.85
C LEU A 170 8.69 -16.50 -1.04
N ASP A 171 7.67 -15.97 -1.71
CA ASP A 171 6.42 -16.64 -2.06
C ASP A 171 5.57 -17.11 -0.86
N LYS A 172 5.82 -16.56 0.33
CA LYS A 172 5.04 -16.83 1.56
C LYS A 172 3.73 -16.04 1.60
N TYR A 173 3.65 -14.94 0.87
CA TYR A 173 2.48 -14.07 0.87
C TYR A 173 2.09 -13.62 -0.54
N THR A 174 0.82 -13.29 -0.71
CA THR A 174 0.25 -12.79 -1.97
C THR A 174 -0.44 -11.46 -1.75
N LEU A 175 -0.36 -10.55 -2.72
CA LEU A 175 -1.20 -9.35 -2.74
C LEU A 175 -2.67 -9.79 -2.87
N GLU A 176 -3.56 -9.21 -2.08
CA GLU A 176 -4.99 -9.34 -2.26
C GLU A 176 -5.44 -8.54 -3.49
N SER A 177 -6.55 -8.98 -4.09
CA SER A 177 -7.17 -8.28 -5.21
C SER A 177 -7.45 -6.83 -4.84
N PHE A 178 -7.30 -5.92 -5.83
CA PHE A 178 -7.64 -4.51 -5.70
C PHE A 178 -9.05 -4.27 -5.15
N THR A 179 -9.97 -5.17 -5.48
CA THR A 179 -11.36 -5.16 -5.01
C THR A 179 -11.52 -5.33 -3.50
N ASN A 180 -10.51 -5.86 -2.80
CA ASN A 180 -10.53 -6.12 -1.36
C ASN A 180 -9.75 -5.08 -0.55
N PHE A 181 -9.19 -4.04 -1.18
CA PHE A 181 -8.44 -3.05 -0.43
C PHE A 181 -9.34 -2.42 0.65
N PRO A 182 -8.83 -2.25 1.88
CA PRO A 182 -9.59 -1.63 2.96
C PRO A 182 -10.05 -0.21 2.60
N ILE A 183 -9.26 0.50 1.79
CA ILE A 183 -9.54 1.88 1.36
C ILE A 183 -10.83 1.99 0.52
N PHE A 184 -11.20 0.92 -0.19
CA PHE A 184 -12.44 0.87 -0.97
C PHE A 184 -13.63 0.33 -0.17
N SER A 185 -13.52 0.21 1.16
CA SER A 185 -14.66 -0.18 1.99
C SER A 185 -15.76 0.88 1.91
N THR A 186 -16.99 0.44 1.68
CA THR A 186 -18.16 1.34 1.65
C THR A 186 -18.77 1.56 3.04
N SER A 187 -18.38 0.75 4.03
CA SER A 187 -18.84 0.85 5.41
C SER A 187 -17.78 0.41 6.42
N LEU A 188 -17.87 0.88 7.67
CA LEU A 188 -17.01 0.45 8.77
C LEU A 188 -17.12 -1.06 9.03
N ARG A 189 -18.31 -1.64 8.86
CA ARG A 189 -18.52 -3.09 9.01
C ARG A 189 -17.76 -3.88 7.93
N GLU A 190 -17.79 -3.40 6.69
CA GLU A 190 -17.05 -4.01 5.60
C GLU A 190 -15.53 -3.86 5.78
N PHE A 191 -15.09 -2.68 6.24
CA PHE A 191 -13.71 -2.43 6.61
C PHE A 191 -13.26 -3.43 7.68
N TRP A 192 -13.82 -3.38 8.89
CA TRP A 192 -13.33 -4.17 10.02
C TRP A 192 -13.70 -5.65 9.97
N GLY A 193 -14.80 -6.02 9.30
CA GLY A 193 -15.35 -7.38 9.35
C GLY A 193 -14.97 -8.27 8.17
N ARG A 194 -14.46 -7.71 7.07
CA ARG A 194 -14.16 -8.49 5.85
C ARG A 194 -12.82 -8.13 5.22
N ARG A 195 -12.51 -6.84 5.11
CA ARG A 195 -11.36 -6.36 4.33
C ARG A 195 -10.13 -6.11 5.19
N TYR A 196 -10.31 -5.65 6.42
CA TYR A 196 -9.26 -5.43 7.41
C TYR A 196 -9.00 -6.73 8.17
N ASN A 197 -7.74 -7.15 8.20
CA ASN A 197 -7.24 -8.37 8.83
C ASN A 197 -7.04 -8.15 10.34
#